data_AF-A0A4Y2IEZ0-F1
#
_entry.id   AF-A0A4Y2IEZ0-F1
#
_cell.length_a   1.000
_cell.length_b   1.000
_cell.length_c   1.000
_cell.angle_alpha   90.00
_cell.angle_beta   90.00
_cell.angle_gamma   90.00
#
_symmetry.space_group_name_H-M   'P 1'
#
loop_
_entity.id
_entity.type
_entity.pdbx_description
1 polymer ?
#
loop_
_entity_poly.entity_id
_entity_poly.type
_entity_poly.pdbx_seq_one_letter_code
_entity_poly.pdbx_strand_id
1 'polypeptide(L)'
;MDFNTEQRKHDKTAFEKYFLKPQNNAVYGKTMENVRNRIKVGIVQTKKNAEKLVASSAIQVFTIFDENLVAVQRKLTKLTLNRPIQVGFTILELSKVLMYDFHYNVILKKYGEKARLTLYAIN
;
A
#
# COMPACT_ATOMS: atom_id res chain seq x y z
N MET A 1 -11.49 -8.17 12.77
CA MET A 1 -11.84 -6.74 12.65
C MET A 1 -12.51 -6.22 13.91
N ASP A 2 -13.22 -7.10 14.65
CA ASP A 2 -14.01 -6.74 15.82
C ASP A 2 -13.22 -6.05 16.92
N PHE A 3 -12.00 -6.52 17.23
CA PHE A 3 -11.12 -5.88 18.21
C PHE A 3 -10.89 -4.38 17.93
N ASN A 4 -10.52 -4.02 16.69
CA ASN A 4 -10.29 -2.63 16.32
C ASN A 4 -11.60 -1.81 16.29
N THR A 5 -12.74 -2.45 16.01
CA THR A 5 -14.06 -1.80 16.03
C THR A 5 -14.51 -1.53 17.46
N GLU A 6 -14.35 -2.48 18.36
CA GLU A 6 -14.66 -2.32 19.78
C GLU A 6 -13.74 -1.29 20.42
N GLN A 7 -12.43 -1.35 20.14
CA GLN A 7 -11.49 -0.35 20.65
C GLN A 7 -11.90 1.06 20.19
N ARG A 8 -12.33 1.22 18.92
CA ARG A 8 -12.86 2.49 18.40
C ARG A 8 -14.10 3.03 19.10
N LYS A 9 -14.90 2.18 19.77
CA LYS A 9 -16.02 2.64 20.61
C LYS A 9 -15.53 3.23 21.94
N HIS A 10 -14.36 2.79 22.42
CA HIS A 10 -13.77 3.19 23.69
C HIS A 10 -12.69 4.28 23.57
N ASP A 11 -12.23 4.59 22.35
CA ASP A 11 -11.22 5.61 22.06
C ASP A 11 -11.64 7.00 22.56
N LYS A 12 -10.87 7.54 23.51
CA LYS A 12 -11.10 8.89 24.07
C LYS A 12 -10.21 9.94 23.38
N THR A 13 -9.09 9.51 22.83
CA THR A 13 -8.06 10.41 22.29
C THR A 13 -8.07 10.43 20.76
N ALA A 14 -7.78 11.60 20.16
CA ALA A 14 -7.67 11.71 18.71
C ALA A 14 -6.62 10.73 18.14
N PHE A 15 -5.50 10.54 18.83
CA PHE A 15 -4.44 9.61 18.46
C PHE A 15 -4.93 8.16 18.23
N GLU A 16 -5.71 7.61 19.17
CA GLU A 16 -6.20 6.23 19.10
C GLU A 16 -7.10 6.02 17.88
N LYS A 17 -7.98 7.00 17.61
CA LYS A 17 -8.84 7.00 16.41
C LYS A 17 -8.04 7.05 15.12
N TYR A 18 -6.96 7.84 15.09
CA TYR A 18 -6.04 7.93 13.95
C TYR A 18 -5.19 6.67 13.78
N PHE A 19 -5.03 5.85 14.81
CA PHE A 19 -4.25 4.61 14.75
C PHE A 19 -5.11 3.41 14.33
N LEU A 20 -6.30 3.23 14.92
CA LEU A 20 -7.09 2.01 14.75
C LEU A 20 -7.87 1.95 13.45
N LYS A 21 -8.34 3.11 12.94
CA LYS A 21 -9.05 3.16 11.65
C LYS A 21 -8.15 2.71 10.48
N PRO A 22 -6.93 3.23 10.30
CA PRO A 22 -6.06 2.79 9.21
C PRO A 22 -5.63 1.33 9.32
N GLN A 23 -5.54 0.74 10.51
CA GLN A 23 -5.13 -0.66 10.65
C GLN A 23 -6.04 -1.63 9.92
N ASN A 24 -7.35 -1.45 10.00
CA ASN A 24 -8.30 -2.29 9.27
C ASN A 24 -8.08 -2.17 7.74
N ASN A 25 -7.79 -0.97 7.26
CA ASN A 25 -7.50 -0.73 5.85
C ASN A 25 -6.10 -1.23 5.45
N ALA A 26 -5.13 -1.22 6.38
CA ALA A 26 -3.76 -1.65 6.13
C ALA A 26 -3.69 -3.15 5.86
N VAL A 27 -4.53 -3.97 6.53
CA VAL A 27 -4.61 -5.40 6.24
C VAL A 27 -5.04 -5.65 4.79
N TYR A 28 -6.09 -4.95 4.32
CA TYR A 28 -6.52 -5.01 2.92
C TYR A 28 -5.41 -4.52 1.96
N GLY A 29 -4.80 -3.36 2.24
CA GLY A 29 -3.69 -2.86 1.43
C GLY A 29 -2.53 -3.85 1.36
N LYS A 30 -2.30 -4.60 2.44
CA LYS A 30 -1.26 -5.62 2.51
C LYS A 30 -1.57 -6.83 1.63
N THR A 31 -2.82 -7.27 1.52
CA THR A 31 -3.17 -8.40 0.65
C THR A 31 -2.97 -8.07 -0.83
N MET A 32 -3.19 -6.80 -1.21
CA MET A 32 -3.02 -6.29 -2.58
C MET A 32 -1.61 -5.74 -2.88
N GLU A 33 -0.64 -5.91 -1.98
CA GLU A 33 0.70 -5.37 -2.16
C GLU A 33 1.43 -6.02 -3.35
N ASN A 34 1.90 -5.22 -4.30
CA ASN A 34 2.77 -5.68 -5.37
C ASN A 34 4.23 -5.82 -4.89
N VAL A 35 4.59 -7.03 -4.45
CA VAL A 35 5.94 -7.35 -3.95
C VAL A 35 7.04 -7.18 -5.00
N ARG A 36 6.71 -7.14 -6.31
CA ARG A 36 7.69 -6.93 -7.39
C ARG A 36 8.27 -5.52 -7.41
N ASN A 37 7.54 -4.56 -6.87
CA ASN A 37 7.96 -3.16 -6.80
C ASN A 37 8.92 -2.90 -5.63
N ARG A 38 9.18 -3.90 -4.79
CA ARG A 38 10.11 -3.75 -3.66
C ARG A 38 11.55 -3.69 -4.15
N ILE A 39 12.28 -2.71 -3.64
CA ILE A 39 13.72 -2.57 -3.82
C ILE A 39 14.43 -2.86 -2.50
N LYS A 40 15.65 -3.35 -2.58
CA LYS A 40 16.54 -3.46 -1.43
C LYS A 40 17.48 -2.28 -1.42
N VAL A 41 17.38 -1.44 -0.41
CA VAL A 41 18.31 -0.32 -0.19
C VAL A 41 19.31 -0.74 0.86
N GLY A 42 20.60 -0.69 0.53
CA GLY A 42 21.69 -0.88 1.48
C GLY A 42 22.39 0.45 1.73
N ILE A 43 22.54 0.83 3.00
CA ILE A 43 23.34 1.99 3.41
C ILE A 43 24.74 1.48 3.74
N VAL A 44 25.77 2.05 3.13
CA VAL A 44 27.15 1.59 3.22
C VAL A 44 28.07 2.74 3.56
N GLN A 45 28.99 2.49 4.49
CA GLN A 45 29.98 3.48 4.92
C GLN A 45 31.42 3.16 4.47
N THR A 46 31.66 1.94 4.00
CA THR A 46 33.00 1.50 3.60
C THR A 46 33.08 1.33 2.10
N LYS A 47 34.10 1.93 1.49
CA LYS A 47 34.38 1.84 0.04
C LYS A 47 34.35 0.41 -0.50
N LYS A 48 35.04 -0.54 0.18
CA LYS A 48 35.07 -1.96 -0.20
C LYS A 48 33.67 -2.59 -0.31
N ASN A 49 32.77 -2.27 0.61
CA ASN A 49 31.40 -2.79 0.59
C ASN A 49 30.57 -2.12 -0.52
N ALA A 50 30.80 -0.82 -0.76
CA ALA A 50 30.12 -0.09 -1.82
C ALA A 50 30.52 -0.66 -3.19
N GLU A 51 31.81 -0.85 -3.44
CA GLU A 51 32.35 -1.47 -4.67
C GLU A 51 31.76 -2.86 -4.90
N LYS A 52 31.67 -3.70 -3.84
CA LYS A 52 31.06 -5.02 -3.93
C LYS A 52 29.57 -4.95 -4.32
N LEU A 53 28.82 -3.97 -3.82
CA LEU A 53 27.41 -3.79 -4.17
C LEU A 53 27.22 -3.22 -5.57
N VAL A 54 28.13 -2.33 -6.02
CA VAL A 54 28.14 -1.76 -7.37
C VAL A 54 28.50 -2.78 -8.43
N ALA A 55 29.42 -3.69 -8.12
CA ALA A 55 29.78 -4.79 -9.02
C ALA A 55 28.65 -5.84 -9.19
N SER A 56 27.58 -5.78 -8.38
CA SER A 56 26.46 -6.72 -8.50
C SER A 56 25.58 -6.35 -9.69
N SER A 57 25.25 -7.32 -10.55
CA SER A 57 24.28 -7.14 -11.66
C SER A 57 22.86 -6.76 -11.21
N ALA A 58 22.57 -6.82 -9.91
CA ALA A 58 21.29 -6.42 -9.33
C ALA A 58 21.23 -4.94 -8.93
N ILE A 59 22.31 -4.17 -9.08
CA ILE A 59 22.30 -2.74 -8.81
C ILE A 59 21.35 -2.00 -9.76
N GLN A 60 20.63 -1.01 -9.24
CA GLN A 60 19.82 -0.09 -10.04
C GLN A 60 20.36 1.34 -9.94
N VAL A 61 20.51 1.84 -8.72
CA VAL A 61 20.91 3.22 -8.45
C VAL A 61 21.85 3.23 -7.26
N PHE A 62 22.83 4.12 -7.26
CA PHE A 62 23.56 4.49 -6.06
C PHE A 62 23.47 5.99 -5.83
N THR A 63 23.40 6.41 -4.58
CA THR A 63 23.27 7.81 -4.17
C THR A 63 24.29 8.06 -3.07
N ILE A 64 25.20 9.01 -3.30
CA ILE A 64 26.19 9.42 -2.32
C ILE A 64 25.54 10.50 -1.46
N PHE A 65 25.47 10.26 -0.14
CA PHE A 65 24.95 11.24 0.81
C PHE A 65 26.09 12.05 1.43
N ASP A 66 27.24 11.42 1.66
CA ASP A 66 28.45 12.02 2.22
C ASP A 66 29.69 11.21 1.82
N GLU A 67 30.89 11.70 2.09
CA GLU A 67 32.17 11.04 1.76
C GLU A 67 32.25 9.60 2.27
N ASN A 68 31.66 9.35 3.44
CA ASN A 68 31.63 8.04 4.09
C ASN A 68 30.22 7.43 4.13
N LEU A 69 29.28 7.86 3.27
CA LEU A 69 27.92 7.34 3.29
C LEU A 69 27.30 7.27 1.90
N VAL A 70 26.99 6.04 1.46
CA VAL A 70 26.37 5.77 0.16
C VAL A 70 25.17 4.85 0.35
N ALA A 71 24.03 5.21 -0.25
CA ALA A 71 22.93 4.27 -0.45
C ALA A 71 23.04 3.58 -1.80
N VAL A 72 22.92 2.26 -1.78
CA VAL A 72 22.88 1.43 -2.99
C VAL A 72 21.52 0.75 -3.08
N GLN A 73 20.75 1.10 -4.09
CA GLN A 73 19.46 0.50 -4.41
C GLN A 73 19.66 -0.68 -5.36
N ARG A 74 19.04 -1.81 -5.02
CA ARG A 74 19.18 -3.07 -5.73
C ARG A 74 17.82 -3.69 -5.97
N LYS A 75 17.67 -4.31 -7.15
CA LYS A 75 16.53 -5.16 -7.44
C LYS A 75 16.58 -6.41 -6.56
N LEU A 76 15.41 -6.88 -6.11
CA LEU A 76 15.30 -8.20 -5.50
C LEU A 76 15.57 -9.28 -6.54
N THR A 77 16.61 -10.10 -6.34
CA THR A 77 16.98 -11.20 -7.24
C THR A 77 16.14 -12.45 -7.03
N LYS A 78 15.63 -12.65 -5.81
CA LYS A 78 14.69 -13.71 -5.46
C LYS A 78 13.46 -13.07 -4.85
N LEU A 79 12.30 -13.51 -5.30
CA LEU A 79 11.01 -12.96 -4.88
C LEU A 79 10.11 -14.10 -4.39
N THR A 80 9.56 -13.93 -3.19
CA THR A 80 8.54 -14.84 -2.64
C THR A 80 7.18 -14.20 -2.82
N LEU A 81 6.28 -14.87 -3.55
CA LEU A 81 4.91 -14.43 -3.76
C LEU A 81 4.03 -14.93 -2.59
N ASN A 82 4.11 -14.24 -1.45
CA ASN A 82 3.39 -14.59 -0.22
C ASN A 82 2.26 -13.59 0.12
N ARG A 83 1.75 -12.88 -0.88
CA ARG A 83 0.60 -11.99 -0.71
C ARG A 83 -0.65 -12.67 -1.27
N PRO A 84 -1.72 -12.83 -0.48
CA PRO A 84 -2.96 -13.44 -0.95
C PRO A 84 -3.77 -12.41 -1.76
N ILE A 85 -3.29 -12.07 -2.94
CA ILE A 85 -3.87 -11.03 -3.82
C ILE A 85 -5.33 -11.35 -4.16
N GLN A 86 -5.65 -12.64 -4.32
CA GLN A 86 -7.01 -13.11 -4.60
C GLN A 86 -8.00 -12.68 -3.51
N VAL A 87 -7.60 -12.68 -2.24
CA VAL A 87 -8.45 -12.24 -1.12
C VAL A 87 -8.74 -10.74 -1.24
N GLY A 88 -7.72 -9.94 -1.52
CA GLY A 88 -7.89 -8.51 -1.74
C GLY A 88 -8.78 -8.20 -2.95
N PHE A 89 -8.60 -8.94 -4.05
CA PHE A 89 -9.43 -8.83 -5.23
C PHE A 89 -10.92 -9.12 -4.90
N THR A 90 -11.21 -10.23 -4.24
CA THR A 90 -12.59 -10.58 -3.86
C THR A 90 -13.23 -9.53 -2.96
N ILE A 91 -12.49 -9.01 -1.98
CA ILE A 91 -12.98 -7.94 -1.09
C ILE A 91 -13.34 -6.68 -1.90
N LEU A 92 -12.51 -6.30 -2.87
CA LEU A 92 -12.75 -5.14 -3.73
C LEU A 92 -13.99 -5.33 -4.59
N GLU A 93 -14.14 -6.50 -5.22
CA GLU A 93 -15.31 -6.78 -6.07
C GLU A 93 -16.62 -6.79 -5.26
N LEU A 94 -16.63 -7.40 -4.07
CA LEU A 94 -17.79 -7.34 -3.18
C LEU A 94 -18.13 -5.90 -2.76
N SER A 95 -17.10 -5.09 -2.48
CA SER A 95 -17.28 -3.67 -2.14
C SER A 95 -17.90 -2.89 -3.30
N LYS A 96 -17.47 -3.15 -4.54
CA LYS A 96 -18.07 -2.54 -5.75
C LYS A 96 -19.52 -2.94 -5.93
N VAL A 97 -19.86 -4.22 -5.75
CA VAL A 97 -21.25 -4.71 -5.84
C VAL A 97 -22.15 -3.95 -4.87
N LEU A 98 -21.73 -3.81 -3.61
CA LEU A 98 -22.46 -3.04 -2.61
C LEU A 98 -22.60 -1.56 -2.99
N MET A 99 -21.52 -0.94 -3.49
CA MET A 99 -21.55 0.45 -3.94
C MET A 99 -22.48 0.65 -5.13
N TYR A 100 -22.49 -0.27 -6.10
CA TYR A 100 -23.39 -0.22 -7.25
C TYR A 100 -24.84 -0.39 -6.83
N ASP A 101 -25.12 -1.35 -5.96
CA ASP A 101 -26.47 -1.54 -5.42
C ASP A 101 -26.98 -0.24 -4.77
N PHE A 102 -26.19 0.34 -3.87
CA PHE A 102 -26.53 1.62 -3.24
C PHE A 102 -26.69 2.75 -4.27
N HIS A 103 -25.81 2.83 -5.26
CA HIS A 103 -25.87 3.86 -6.29
C HIS A 103 -27.16 3.78 -7.11
N TYR A 104 -27.47 2.61 -7.67
CA TYR A 104 -28.64 2.44 -8.53
C TYR A 104 -29.95 2.42 -7.74
N ASN A 105 -29.98 1.79 -6.57
CA ASN A 105 -31.21 1.63 -5.81
C ASN A 105 -31.53 2.80 -4.87
N VAL A 106 -30.55 3.62 -4.48
CA VAL A 106 -30.78 4.75 -3.55
C VAL A 106 -30.44 6.08 -4.21
N ILE A 107 -29.21 6.27 -4.67
CA ILE A 107 -28.75 7.57 -5.18
C ILE A 107 -29.49 7.95 -6.47
N LEU A 108 -29.53 7.05 -7.46
CA LEU A 108 -30.16 7.32 -8.74
C LEU A 108 -31.67 7.53 -8.60
N LYS A 109 -32.34 6.75 -7.75
CA LYS A 109 -33.78 6.95 -7.48
C LYS A 109 -34.07 8.29 -6.81
N LYS A 110 -33.18 8.75 -5.92
CA LYS A 110 -33.38 10.00 -5.16
C LYS A 110 -33.01 11.26 -5.95
N TYR A 111 -31.98 11.18 -6.78
CA TYR A 111 -31.40 12.36 -7.45
C TYR A 111 -31.54 12.35 -8.97
N GLY A 112 -31.99 11.24 -9.57
CA GLY A 112 -32.22 11.11 -11.01
C GLY A 112 -30.99 11.53 -11.83
N GLU A 113 -31.21 12.33 -12.88
CA GLU A 113 -30.16 12.84 -13.76
C GLU A 113 -29.14 13.78 -13.08
N LYS A 114 -29.43 14.26 -11.85
CA LYS A 114 -28.47 15.03 -11.06
C LYS A 114 -27.43 14.13 -10.38
N ALA A 115 -27.66 12.82 -10.32
CA ALA A 115 -26.67 11.85 -9.84
C ALA A 115 -25.58 11.68 -10.91
N ARG A 116 -24.50 12.45 -10.80
CA ARG A 116 -23.30 12.27 -11.64
C ARG A 116 -22.26 11.45 -10.89
N LEU A 117 -21.80 10.37 -11.52
CA LEU A 117 -20.66 9.60 -11.05
C LEU A 117 -19.38 10.36 -11.41
N THR A 118 -18.80 11.10 -10.48
CA THR A 118 -17.50 11.76 -10.69
C THR A 118 -16.36 10.77 -10.47
N LEU A 119 -16.08 9.96 -11.49
CA LEU A 119 -14.82 9.25 -11.61
C LEU A 119 -13.78 10.24 -12.16
N TYR A 120 -13.10 10.98 -11.28
CA TYR A 120 -11.85 11.63 -11.68
C TYR A 120 -10.81 10.53 -11.90
N ALA A 121 -10.66 10.12 -13.16
CA ALA A 121 -9.48 9.39 -13.60
C ALA A 121 -8.26 10.28 -13.30
N ILE A 122 -7.39 9.77 -12.44
CA ILE A 122 -6.03 10.29 -12.25
C ILE A 122 -5.32 10.02 -13.58
N ASN A 123 -5.26 11.04 -14.45
CA ASN A 123 -4.32 11.15 -15.56
C ASN A 123 -3.01 11.74 -15.05
#